data_AF-A0A6G3Z7E2-F1
#
_entry.id   AF-A0A6G3Z7E2-F1
#
_cell.length_a   1.000
_cell.length_b   1.000
_cell.length_c   1.000
_cell.angle_alpha   90.00
_cell.angle_beta   90.00
_cell.angle_gamma   90.00
#
_symmetry.space_group_name_H-M   'P 1'
#
loop_
_entity.id
_entity.type
_entity.pdbx_description
1 polymer ?
#
loop_
_entity_poly.entity_id
_entity_poly.type
_entity_poly.pdbx_seq_one_letter_code
_entity_poly.pdbx_strand_id
1 'polypeptide(L)' 'STVQSCALAGGANDTYIFCLPGSSGACRTGWNVLINDQLDARHRPCNLVEWMPHLLER' A
#
# COMPACT_ATOMS: atom_id res chain seq x y z
N SER A 1 -14.23 -6.63 -8.99
CA SER A 1 -14.35 -5.21 -8.58
C SER A 1 -13.07 -4.38 -8.74
N THR A 2 -11.92 -4.98 -9.10
CA THR A 2 -10.64 -4.24 -9.27
C THR A 2 -10.49 -3.60 -10.65
N VAL A 3 -10.94 -4.25 -11.74
CA VAL A 3 -10.75 -3.76 -13.13
C VAL A 3 -11.45 -2.42 -13.41
N GLN A 4 -12.55 -2.11 -12.72
CA GLN A 4 -13.29 -0.85 -12.89
C GLN A 4 -12.83 0.26 -11.93
N SER A 5 -11.97 -0.08 -10.99
CA SER A 5 -11.50 0.83 -9.95
C SER A 5 -10.04 1.15 -10.26
N CYS A 6 -9.76 2.33 -10.83
CA CYS A 6 -8.40 2.79 -11.13
C CYS A 6 -7.60 3.10 -9.84
N ALA A 7 -7.50 2.13 -8.93
CA ALA A 7 -6.68 2.21 -7.73
C ALA A 7 -5.21 2.09 -8.11
N LEU A 8 -4.37 2.92 -7.52
CA LEU A 8 -2.95 3.07 -7.86
C LEU A 8 -2.16 3.12 -6.55
N ALA A 9 -0.92 2.64 -6.56
CA ALA A 9 0.00 2.81 -5.44
C ALA A 9 1.42 3.05 -5.95
N GLY A 10 2.22 3.81 -5.22
CA GLY A 10 3.59 4.10 -5.58
C GLY A 10 4.38 4.74 -4.45
N GLY A 11 5.69 4.85 -4.60
CA GLY A 11 6.57 5.59 -3.69
C GLY A 11 7.01 6.90 -4.32
N ALA A 12 7.02 7.99 -3.55
CA ALA A 12 7.62 9.25 -3.94
C ALA A 12 8.24 9.92 -2.70
N ASN A 13 9.51 10.35 -2.81
CA ASN A 13 10.21 11.07 -1.75
C ASN A 13 10.09 10.40 -0.37
N ASP A 14 10.48 9.12 -0.28
CA ASP A 14 10.41 8.31 0.96
C ASP A 14 8.99 8.15 1.54
N THR A 15 7.96 8.31 0.70
CA THR A 15 6.56 8.21 1.12
C THR A 15 5.80 7.26 0.19
N TYR A 16 5.15 6.26 0.76
CA TYR A 16 4.17 5.45 0.04
C TYR A 16 2.85 6.22 -0.13
N ILE A 17 2.31 6.20 -1.34
CA ILE A 17 1.07 6.85 -1.73
C ILE A 17 0.12 5.76 -2.23
N PHE A 18 -1.08 5.71 -1.67
CA PHE A 18 -2.14 4.79 -2.08
C PHE A 18 -3.39 5.57 -2.51
N CYS A 19 -3.77 5.43 -3.78
CA CYS A 19 -4.97 6.01 -4.35
C CYS A 19 -6.08 4.95 -4.35
N LEU A 20 -7.09 5.11 -3.49
CA LEU A 20 -8.22 4.18 -3.37
C LEU A 20 -9.53 4.82 -3.90
N PRO A 21 -10.52 4.00 -4.32
CA PRO A 21 -11.83 4.52 -4.71
C PRO A 21 -12.55 5.17 -3.53
N GLY A 22 -13.34 6.22 -3.79
CA GLY A 22 -14.01 7.01 -2.72
C GLY A 22 -15.08 6.26 -1.91
N SER A 23 -15.45 5.04 -2.30
CA SER A 23 -16.37 4.21 -1.52
C SER A 23 -15.71 3.73 -0.22
N SER A 24 -16.37 3.92 0.92
CA SER A 24 -15.88 3.44 2.23
C SER A 24 -15.64 1.94 2.26
N GLY A 25 -16.40 1.16 1.47
CA GLY A 25 -16.18 -0.28 1.32
C GLY A 25 -14.87 -0.59 0.59
N ALA A 26 -14.52 0.21 -0.43
CA ALA A 26 -13.25 0.08 -1.13
C ALA A 26 -12.07 0.45 -0.23
N CYS A 27 -12.17 1.54 0.54
CA CYS A 27 -11.16 1.91 1.53
C CYS A 27 -10.97 0.83 2.60
N ARG A 28 -12.07 0.28 3.14
CA ARG A 28 -12.02 -0.79 4.13
C ARG A 28 -11.34 -2.05 3.58
N THR A 29 -11.68 -2.45 2.36
CA THR A 29 -11.05 -3.58 1.70
C THR A 29 -9.57 -3.32 1.43
N GLY A 30 -9.22 -2.15 0.88
CA GLY A 30 -7.82 -1.77 0.64
C GLY A 30 -6.98 -1.77 1.91
N TRP A 31 -7.53 -1.27 3.02
CA TRP A 31 -6.87 -1.31 4.33
C TRP A 31 -6.72 -2.72 4.87
N ASN A 32 -7.84 -3.44 5.06
CA ASN A 32 -7.85 -4.72 5.78
C ASN A 32 -7.20 -5.88 5.02
N VAL A 33 -7.19 -5.82 3.69
CA VAL A 33 -6.75 -6.96 2.85
C VAL A 33 -5.35 -6.74 2.28
N LEU A 34 -4.84 -5.50 2.28
CA LEU A 34 -3.57 -5.18 1.63
C LEU A 34 -2.69 -4.25 2.46
N ILE A 35 -3.13 -3.01 2.71
CA ILE A 35 -2.25 -1.97 3.26
C ILE A 35 -1.80 -2.29 4.68
N ASN A 36 -2.71 -2.80 5.52
CA ASN A 36 -2.42 -3.10 6.92
C ASN A 36 -1.30 -4.15 7.07
N ASP A 37 -1.39 -5.25 6.32
CA ASP A 37 -0.40 -6.33 6.38
C ASP A 37 0.96 -5.88 5.82
N GLN A 38 0.95 -5.06 4.77
CA GLN A 38 2.18 -4.54 4.17
C GLN A 38 2.88 -3.47 5.02
N LEU A 39 2.16 -2.79 5.91
CA LEU A 39 2.72 -1.84 6.88
C LEU A 39 3.06 -2.48 8.24
N ASP A 40 2.85 -3.78 8.42
CA ASP A 40 3.28 -4.52 9.61
C ASP A 40 4.68 -5.11 9.40
N ALA A 41 5.67 -4.63 10.16
CA ALA A 41 7.05 -5.12 10.11
C ALA A 41 7.19 -6.61 10.48
N ARG A 42 6.17 -7.22 11.09
CA ARG A 42 6.15 -8.65 11.43
C ARG A 42 5.63 -9.50 10.27
N HIS A 43 5.03 -8.89 9.25
CA HIS A 43 4.52 -9.60 8.09
C HIS A 43 5.68 -10.16 7.28
N ARG A 44 5.60 -11.45 6.95
CA ARG A 44 6.63 -12.22 6.26
C ARG A 44 6.06 -12.82 4.98
N PRO A 45 6.89 -13.11 3.95
CA PRO A 45 8.36 -13.07 3.93
C PRO A 45 8.97 -11.68 3.66
N CYS A 46 8.16 -10.69 3.29
CA CYS A 46 8.57 -9.32 3.05
C CYS A 46 7.40 -8.37 3.30
N ASN A 47 7.70 -7.11 3.65
CA ASN A 47 6.71 -6.06 3.82
C ASN A 47 7.28 -4.68 3.42
N LEU A 48 6.43 -3.68 3.24
CA LEU A 48 6.86 -2.35 2.79
C LEU A 48 7.76 -1.66 3.81
N VAL A 49 7.61 -1.95 5.12
CA VAL A 49 8.47 -1.37 6.16
C VAL A 49 9.92 -1.83 6.01
N GLU A 50 10.15 -3.09 5.65
CA GLU A 50 11.49 -3.61 5.35
C GLU A 50 12.09 -2.99 4.08
N TRP A 51 11.24 -2.55 3.13
CA TRP A 51 11.66 -1.92 1.88
C TRP A 51 11.83 -0.40 1.96
N MET A 52 11.28 0.27 2.98
CA MET A 52 11.43 1.73 3.18
C MET A 52 12.87 2.26 3.01
N PRO A 53 13.92 1.65 3.59
CA PRO A 53 15.28 2.17 3.43
C PRO A 53 15.76 2.25 1.97
N HIS A 54 15.18 1.45 1.06
CA HIS A 54 15.52 1.47 -0.35
C HIS A 54 14.75 2.53 -1.16
N LEU A 55 13.74 3.19 -0.59
CA LEU A 55 12.95 4.22 -1.29
C LEU A 55 13.77 5.46 -1.69
N LEU A 56 14.89 5.70 -1.02
CA LEU A 56 15.81 6.81 -1.28
C LEU A 56 17.07 6.39 -2.05
N GLU A 57 17.19 5.10 -2.40
CA GLU A 57 18.32 4.59 -3.15
C GLU A 57 18.24 5.15 -4.59
N ARG A 58 19.29 5.88 -5.00
CA ARG A 58 19.40 6.56 -6.30
C ARG A 58 20.31 5.81 -7.27
#